data_AF-A0A517PVW5-F1
#
_entry.id   AF-A0A517PVW5-F1
#
_cell.length_a   1.000
_cell.length_b   1.000
_cell.length_c   1.000
_cell.angle_alpha   90.00
_cell.angle_beta   90.00
_cell.angle_gamma   90.00
#
_symmetry.space_group_name_H-M   'P 1'
#
loop_
_entity.id
_entity.type
_entity.pdbx_description
1 polymer ?
#
loop_
_entity_poly.entity_id
_entity_poly.type
_entity_poly.pdbx_seq_one_letter_code
_entity_poly.pdbx_strand_id
1 'polypeptide(L)'
;MEKPTLPIILTLILLTAAGCSSDENSRVAELATQQLERQAEQNQRMAELQQEVASGSRELVEADARSRQEMVTLQHEMQTERNEIGHQRDQLEAERREIADTRNRDPIIAAAITRVAMVVVSLLPLLICWLLLSQKIEPADDQQMTELLLEDLISSEPRLMPPANTDPDQPRLTDFPQKPDSTHPTERNT
;
A
#
# COMPACT_ATOMS: atom_id res chain seq x y z
N MET A 1 107.26 28.71 46.78
CA MET A 1 106.14 29.66 46.53
C MET A 1 104.88 29.03 47.08
N GLU A 2 104.66 29.17 48.39
CA GLU A 2 103.43 28.70 49.04
C GLU A 2 102.33 29.72 48.75
N LYS A 3 101.25 29.27 48.10
CA LYS A 3 100.19 30.16 47.62
C LYS A 3 99.38 30.69 48.81
N PRO A 4 99.27 32.02 49.01
CA PRO A 4 98.49 32.63 50.09
C PRO A 4 96.97 32.41 49.95
N THR A 5 96.53 31.65 48.94
CA THR A 5 95.12 31.32 48.70
C THR A 5 94.57 30.34 49.73
N LEU A 6 95.41 29.48 50.32
CA LEU A 6 94.95 28.45 51.28
C LEU A 6 94.43 29.05 52.59
N PRO A 7 95.14 29.97 53.28
CA PRO A 7 94.59 30.60 54.49
C PRO A 7 93.36 31.45 54.18
N ILE A 8 93.33 32.14 53.03
CA ILE A 8 92.19 32.97 52.63
C ILE A 8 90.93 32.12 52.41
N ILE A 9 91.05 31.00 51.68
CA ILE A 9 89.93 30.07 51.45
C ILE A 9 89.48 29.45 52.77
N LEU A 10 90.41 29.06 53.65
CA LEU A 10 90.10 28.51 54.97
C LEU A 10 89.34 29.54 55.83
N THR A 11 89.80 30.80 55.86
CA THR A 11 89.11 31.87 56.59
C THR A 11 87.73 32.18 56.02
N LEU A 12 87.55 32.12 54.70
CA LEU A 12 86.26 32.35 54.06
C LEU A 12 85.26 31.25 54.41
N ILE A 13 85.71 29.99 54.39
CA ILE A 13 84.89 28.83 54.81
C ILE A 13 84.54 28.93 56.30
N LEU A 14 85.50 29.30 57.15
CA LEU A 14 85.27 29.48 58.58
C LEU A 14 84.28 30.62 58.86
N LEU A 15 84.35 31.72 58.11
CA LEU A 15 83.44 32.87 58.24
C LEU A 15 82.01 32.49 57.82
N THR A 16 81.86 31.70 56.74
CA THR A 16 80.55 31.20 56.32
C THR A 16 79.98 30.16 57.27
N ALA A 17 80.82 29.32 57.89
CA ALA A 17 80.41 28.32 58.87
C ALA A 17 80.04 28.95 60.22
N ALA A 18 80.71 30.04 60.63
CA ALA A 18 80.41 30.77 61.86
C ALA A 18 79.13 31.64 61.75
N GLY A 19 78.72 32.00 60.52
CA GLY A 19 77.43 32.65 60.24
C GLY A 19 76.22 31.71 60.33
N CYS A 20 76.43 30.39 60.17
CA CYS A 20 75.46 29.36 60.55
C CYS A 20 75.44 29.22 62.08
N SER A 21 74.90 30.22 62.77
CA SER A 21 74.60 30.09 64.19
C SER A 21 73.60 28.93 64.38
N SER A 22 73.83 28.12 65.41
CA SER A 22 72.99 26.97 65.73
C SER A 22 71.51 27.33 66.01
N ASP A 23 71.23 28.63 66.22
CA ASP A 23 69.91 29.22 66.46
C ASP A 23 69.08 29.41 65.18
N GLU A 24 69.73 29.65 64.03
CA GLU A 24 69.01 29.81 62.77
C GLU A 24 68.62 28.45 62.16
N ASN A 25 69.50 27.44 62.29
CA ASN A 25 69.22 26.08 61.86
C ASN A 25 68.11 25.41 62.67
N SER A 26 68.04 25.65 63.99
CA SER A 26 66.94 25.14 64.82
C SER A 26 65.61 25.77 64.42
N ARG A 27 65.58 27.07 64.10
CA ARG A 27 64.37 27.77 63.66
C ARG A 27 63.87 27.30 62.29
N VAL A 28 64.78 26.99 61.37
CA VAL A 28 64.43 26.41 60.06
C VAL A 28 63.92 24.98 60.22
N ALA A 29 64.53 24.18 61.10
CA ALA A 29 64.05 22.84 61.40
C ALA A 29 62.65 22.86 62.02
N GLU A 30 62.38 23.78 62.95
CA GLU A 30 61.07 23.96 63.58
C GLU A 30 60.00 24.43 62.57
N LEU A 31 60.36 25.36 61.67
CA LEU A 31 59.48 25.78 60.58
C LEU A 31 59.21 24.63 59.59
N ALA A 32 60.20 23.79 59.29
CA ALA A 32 60.02 22.62 58.43
C ALA A 32 59.09 21.59 59.07
N THR A 33 59.21 21.33 60.37
CA THR A 33 58.29 20.44 61.09
C THR A 33 56.87 21.00 61.12
N GLN A 34 56.72 22.32 61.31
CA GLN A 34 55.41 22.96 61.32
C GLN A 34 54.73 22.93 59.94
N GLN A 35 55.50 23.02 58.85
CA GLN A 35 54.99 22.89 57.48
C GLN A 35 54.59 21.44 57.17
N LEU A 36 55.39 20.45 57.60
CA LEU A 36 55.07 19.03 57.45
C LEU A 36 53.77 18.66 58.16
N GLU A 37 53.54 19.20 59.35
CA GLU A 37 52.33 18.92 60.13
C GLU A 37 51.07 19.49 59.45
N ARG A 38 51.14 20.73 58.93
CA ARG A 38 50.06 21.31 58.11
C ARG A 38 49.87 20.58 56.79
N GLN A 39 50.94 20.12 56.16
CA GLN A 39 50.88 19.37 54.91
C GLN A 39 50.26 17.99 55.12
N ALA A 40 50.54 17.33 56.25
CA ALA A 40 49.92 16.06 56.61
C ALA A 40 48.40 16.21 56.79
N GLU A 41 47.96 17.27 57.48
CA GLU A 41 46.53 17.56 57.65
C GLU A 41 45.85 17.89 56.31
N GLN A 42 46.51 18.66 55.44
CA GLN A 42 46.02 18.91 54.08
C GLN A 42 45.97 17.64 53.22
N ASN A 43 46.96 16.76 53.36
CA ASN A 43 47.03 15.51 52.61
C ASN A 43 45.90 14.55 53.03
N GLN A 44 45.53 14.53 54.32
CA GLN A 44 44.37 13.77 54.79
C GLN A 44 43.07 14.27 54.18
N ARG A 45 42.81 15.59 54.24
CA ARG A 45 41.60 16.17 53.62
C ARG A 45 41.58 15.98 52.10
N MET A 46 42.75 16.08 51.45
CA MET A 46 42.89 15.81 50.02
C MET A 46 42.57 14.35 49.69
N ALA A 47 43.02 13.39 50.51
CA ALA A 47 42.72 11.99 50.32
C ALA A 47 41.21 11.70 50.47
N GLU A 48 40.54 12.31 51.45
CA GLU A 48 39.10 12.20 51.64
C GLU A 48 38.32 12.74 50.43
N LEU A 49 38.68 13.94 49.94
CA LEU A 49 38.05 14.53 48.75
C LEU A 49 38.29 13.70 47.49
N GLN A 50 39.51 13.19 47.30
CA GLN A 50 39.82 12.31 46.17
C GLN A 50 39.00 11.02 46.24
N GLN A 51 38.81 10.47 47.43
CA GLN A 51 37.99 9.29 47.63
C GLN A 51 36.51 9.56 47.32
N GLU A 52 35.97 10.71 47.75
CA GLU A 52 34.59 11.11 47.44
C GLU A 52 34.40 11.39 45.93
N VAL A 53 35.34 12.06 45.29
CA VAL A 53 35.30 12.29 43.85
C VAL A 53 35.43 10.99 43.08
N ALA A 54 36.28 10.06 43.52
CA ALA A 54 36.44 8.76 42.89
C ALA A 54 35.18 7.88 43.04
N SER A 55 34.55 7.87 44.22
CA SER A 55 33.29 7.15 44.43
C SER A 55 32.15 7.76 43.63
N GLY A 56 32.00 9.08 43.66
CA GLY A 56 30.99 9.79 42.87
C GLY A 56 31.19 9.61 41.36
N SER A 57 32.43 9.68 40.87
CA SER A 57 32.75 9.44 39.46
C SER A 57 32.42 8.00 39.06
N ARG A 58 32.68 7.03 39.94
CA ARG A 58 32.36 5.63 39.69
C ARG A 58 30.85 5.42 39.56
N GLU A 59 30.06 6.00 40.46
CA GLU A 59 28.59 5.92 40.41
C GLU A 59 28.04 6.52 39.11
N LEU A 60 28.55 7.70 38.71
CA LEU A 60 28.17 8.34 37.46
C LEU A 60 28.52 7.49 36.23
N VAL A 61 29.70 6.86 36.21
CA VAL A 61 30.11 5.98 35.10
C VAL A 61 29.25 4.72 35.05
N GLU A 62 28.92 4.14 36.20
CA GLU A 62 28.02 2.97 36.26
C GLU A 62 26.59 3.34 35.81
N ALA A 63 26.10 4.53 36.16
CA ALA A 63 24.81 5.03 35.69
C ALA A 63 24.82 5.34 34.17
N ASP A 64 25.87 5.98 33.66
CA ASP A 64 26.04 6.24 32.21
C ASP A 64 26.13 4.93 31.43
N ALA A 65 26.88 3.95 31.92
CA ALA A 65 27.00 2.63 31.29
C ALA A 65 25.64 1.93 31.21
N ARG A 66 24.84 1.96 32.28
CA ARG A 66 23.46 1.42 32.26
C ARG A 66 22.57 2.18 31.27
N SER A 67 22.61 3.51 31.28
CA SER A 67 21.82 4.34 30.37
C SER A 67 22.16 4.06 28.90
N ARG A 68 23.44 3.90 28.57
CA ARG A 68 23.88 3.49 27.22
C ARG A 68 23.37 2.12 26.84
N GLN A 69 23.40 1.16 27.78
CA GLN A 69 22.89 -0.18 27.53
C GLN A 69 21.38 -0.15 27.24
N GLU A 70 20.60 0.56 28.04
CA GLU A 70 19.16 0.76 27.83
C GLU A 70 18.86 1.48 26.51
N MET A 71 19.65 2.49 26.14
CA MET A 71 19.51 3.17 24.86
C MET A 71 19.71 2.20 23.68
N VAL A 72 20.73 1.33 23.75
CA VAL A 72 20.99 0.34 22.71
C VAL A 72 19.87 -0.69 22.62
N THR A 73 19.32 -1.16 23.75
CA THR A 73 18.19 -2.10 23.73
C THR A 73 16.95 -1.47 23.13
N LEU A 74 16.61 -0.23 23.52
CA LEU A 74 15.46 0.49 22.95
C LEU A 74 15.63 0.76 21.45
N GLN A 75 16.84 1.10 20.98
CA GLN A 75 17.10 1.26 19.55
C GLN A 75 16.92 -0.06 18.79
N HIS A 76 17.36 -1.17 19.36
CA HIS A 76 17.18 -2.49 18.75
C HIS A 76 15.71 -2.90 18.68
N GLU A 77 14.96 -2.67 19.76
CA GLU A 77 13.51 -2.91 19.81
C GLU A 77 12.77 -2.05 18.78
N MET A 78 13.04 -0.74 18.72
CA MET A 78 12.45 0.15 17.72
C MET A 78 12.78 -0.28 16.29
N GLN A 79 14.01 -0.72 16.03
CA GLN A 79 14.39 -1.18 14.69
C GLN A 79 13.66 -2.47 14.30
N THR A 80 13.45 -3.37 15.27
CA THR A 80 12.70 -4.61 15.08
C THR A 80 11.23 -4.32 14.80
N GLU A 81 10.61 -3.46 15.61
CA GLU A 81 9.22 -3.03 15.42
C GLU A 81 9.01 -2.36 14.06
N ARG A 82 9.93 -1.46 13.66
CA ARG A 82 9.89 -0.82 12.34
C ARG A 82 9.97 -1.83 11.20
N ASN A 83 10.80 -2.86 11.34
CA ASN A 83 10.91 -3.90 10.32
C ASN A 83 9.63 -4.74 10.24
N GLU A 84 9.04 -5.08 11.38
CA GLU A 84 7.77 -5.80 11.44
C GLU A 84 6.63 -4.98 10.80
N ILE A 85 6.51 -3.70 11.15
CA ILE A 85 5.55 -2.78 10.53
C ILE A 85 5.78 -2.69 9.01
N GLY A 86 7.05 -2.66 8.57
CA GLY A 86 7.41 -2.69 7.15
C GLY A 86 6.84 -3.94 6.46
N HIS A 87 7.08 -5.11 7.02
CA HIS A 87 6.55 -6.37 6.50
C HIS A 87 5.02 -6.41 6.47
N GLN A 88 4.36 -5.98 7.55
CA GLN A 88 2.89 -5.91 7.61
C GLN A 88 2.33 -4.95 6.56
N ARG A 89 2.97 -3.80 6.38
CA ARG A 89 2.58 -2.82 5.36
C ARG A 89 2.74 -3.39 3.95
N ASP A 90 3.85 -4.06 3.66
CA ASP A 90 4.10 -4.67 2.35
C ASP A 90 3.06 -5.75 2.03
N GLN A 91 2.67 -6.56 3.02
CA GLN A 91 1.59 -7.53 2.88
C GLN A 91 0.25 -6.84 2.57
N LEU A 92 -0.11 -5.81 3.33
CA LEU A 92 -1.33 -5.04 3.08
C LEU A 92 -1.33 -4.33 1.71
N GLU A 93 -0.19 -3.82 1.26
CA GLU A 93 -0.06 -3.26 -0.08
C GLU A 93 -0.23 -4.33 -1.16
N ALA A 94 0.31 -5.53 -0.96
CA ALA A 94 0.14 -6.65 -1.87
C ALA A 94 -1.34 -7.07 -1.96
N GLU A 95 -2.01 -7.25 -0.83
CA GLU A 95 -3.44 -7.56 -0.76
C GLU A 95 -4.29 -6.47 -1.43
N ARG A 96 -3.98 -5.19 -1.19
CA ARG A 96 -4.68 -4.08 -1.85
C ARG A 96 -4.52 -4.13 -3.38
N ARG A 97 -3.32 -4.46 -3.86
CA ARG A 97 -3.07 -4.61 -5.32
C ARG A 97 -3.86 -5.79 -5.89
N GLU A 98 -3.91 -6.92 -5.19
CA GLU A 98 -4.68 -8.10 -5.60
C GLU A 98 -6.18 -7.81 -5.66
N ILE A 99 -6.73 -7.12 -4.66
CA ILE A 99 -8.14 -6.72 -4.65
C ILE A 99 -8.44 -5.74 -5.79
N ALA A 100 -7.52 -4.81 -6.09
CA ALA A 100 -7.67 -3.87 -7.19
C ALA A 100 -7.67 -4.59 -8.56
N ASP A 101 -6.78 -5.57 -8.75
CA ASP A 101 -6.75 -6.39 -9.96
C ASP A 101 -8.03 -7.21 -10.13
N THR A 102 -8.47 -7.87 -9.05
CA THR A 102 -9.71 -8.67 -9.03
C THR A 102 -10.92 -7.83 -9.43
N ARG A 103 -11.08 -6.65 -8.82
CA ARG A 103 -12.19 -5.72 -9.14
C ARG A 103 -12.17 -5.22 -10.59
N ASN A 104 -11.01 -5.15 -11.23
CA ASN A 104 -10.92 -4.74 -12.62
C ASN A 104 -11.35 -5.87 -13.58
N ARG A 105 -11.12 -7.14 -13.19
CA ARG A 105 -11.42 -8.32 -14.02
C ARG A 105 -12.87 -8.80 -13.91
N ASP A 106 -13.47 -8.71 -12.73
CA ASP A 106 -14.87 -9.10 -12.49
C ASP A 106 -15.88 -8.44 -13.46
N PRO A 107 -15.88 -7.11 -13.67
CA PRO A 107 -16.82 -6.47 -14.58
C PRO A 107 -16.56 -6.84 -16.05
N ILE A 108 -15.31 -7.12 -16.43
CA ILE A 108 -14.95 -7.53 -17.80
C ILE A 108 -15.51 -8.92 -18.09
N ILE A 109 -15.35 -9.87 -17.17
CA ILE A 109 -15.86 -11.24 -17.32
C ILE A 109 -17.39 -11.24 -17.34
N ALA A 110 -18.03 -10.52 -16.42
CA ALA A 110 -19.48 -10.40 -16.37
C ALA A 110 -20.06 -9.81 -17.67
N ALA A 111 -19.48 -8.69 -18.15
CA ALA A 111 -19.92 -8.07 -19.39
C ALA A 111 -19.71 -8.96 -20.63
N ALA A 112 -18.60 -9.72 -20.67
CA ALA A 112 -18.34 -10.66 -21.76
C ALA A 112 -19.39 -11.78 -21.81
N ILE A 113 -19.74 -12.37 -20.66
CA ILE A 113 -20.77 -13.41 -20.57
C ILE A 113 -22.12 -12.87 -21.04
N THR A 114 -22.54 -11.68 -20.58
CA THR A 114 -23.81 -11.09 -21.00
C THR A 114 -23.86 -10.83 -22.51
N ARG A 115 -22.77 -10.33 -23.10
CA ARG A 115 -22.70 -10.10 -24.55
C ARG A 115 -22.80 -11.40 -25.34
N VAL A 116 -22.08 -12.45 -24.92
CA VAL A 116 -22.16 -13.78 -25.55
C VAL A 116 -23.57 -14.34 -25.42
N ALA A 117 -24.20 -14.23 -24.25
CA ALA A 117 -25.57 -14.69 -24.04
C ALA A 117 -26.56 -13.99 -24.99
N MET A 118 -26.44 -12.67 -25.19
CA MET A 118 -27.29 -11.92 -26.14
C MET A 118 -27.09 -12.38 -27.59
N VAL A 119 -25.83 -12.64 -28.00
CA VAL A 119 -25.52 -13.17 -29.33
C VAL A 119 -26.12 -14.56 -29.51
N VAL A 120 -26.01 -15.44 -28.52
CA VAL A 120 -26.62 -16.78 -28.56
C VAL A 120 -28.15 -16.68 -28.62
N VAL A 121 -28.78 -15.87 -27.77
CA VAL A 121 -30.24 -15.68 -27.75
C VAL A 121 -30.76 -15.13 -29.08
N SER A 122 -30.01 -14.26 -29.77
CA SER A 122 -30.39 -13.73 -31.08
C SER A 122 -30.10 -14.67 -32.25
N LEU A 123 -29.05 -15.49 -32.18
CA LEU A 123 -28.75 -16.51 -33.19
C LEU A 123 -29.68 -17.72 -33.11
N LEU A 124 -30.16 -18.07 -31.91
CA LEU A 124 -31.03 -19.21 -31.68
C LEU A 124 -32.30 -19.19 -32.55
N PRO A 125 -33.10 -18.11 -32.63
CA PRO A 125 -34.25 -18.05 -33.53
C PRO A 125 -33.84 -18.10 -35.00
N LEU A 126 -32.71 -17.51 -35.39
CA LEU A 126 -32.19 -17.61 -36.76
C LEU A 126 -31.85 -19.05 -37.14
N LEU A 127 -31.20 -19.79 -36.24
CA LEU A 127 -30.87 -21.21 -36.45
C LEU A 127 -32.12 -22.07 -36.53
N ILE A 128 -33.15 -21.78 -35.72
CA ILE A 128 -34.45 -22.45 -35.80
C ILE A 128 -35.09 -22.20 -37.17
N CYS A 129 -35.17 -20.94 -37.61
CA CYS A 129 -35.69 -20.58 -38.93
C CYS A 129 -34.90 -21.26 -40.06
N TRP A 130 -33.57 -21.30 -39.94
CA TRP A 130 -32.69 -21.97 -40.89
C TRP A 130 -32.94 -23.48 -40.94
N LEU A 131 -33.11 -24.13 -39.79
CA LEU A 131 -33.44 -25.56 -39.70
C LEU A 131 -34.81 -25.88 -40.31
N LEU A 132 -35.82 -25.04 -40.04
CA LEU A 132 -37.15 -25.16 -40.64
C LEU A 132 -37.10 -25.01 -42.17
N LEU A 133 -36.30 -24.06 -42.67
CA LEU A 133 -36.16 -23.85 -44.11
C LEU A 133 -35.30 -24.91 -44.80
N SER A 134 -34.33 -25.47 -44.06
CA SER A 134 -33.46 -26.56 -44.52
C SER A 134 -34.14 -27.93 -44.44
N GLN A 135 -35.19 -28.07 -43.63
CA GLN A 135 -36.20 -29.11 -43.82
C GLN A 135 -36.89 -28.82 -45.15
N LYS A 136 -36.25 -29.28 -46.24
CA LYS A 136 -36.95 -29.53 -47.48
C LYS A 136 -38.11 -30.44 -47.11
N ILE A 137 -39.32 -29.88 -47.19
CA ILE A 137 -40.54 -30.66 -47.30
C ILE A 137 -40.25 -31.62 -48.45
N GLU A 138 -40.07 -32.89 -48.14
CA GLU A 138 -40.02 -33.95 -49.13
C GLU A 138 -41.24 -33.68 -50.02
N PRO A 139 -41.08 -33.38 -51.33
CA PRO A 139 -42.23 -33.13 -52.16
C PRO A 139 -43.10 -34.37 -52.03
N ALA A 140 -44.26 -34.21 -51.39
CA ALA A 140 -45.25 -35.26 -51.34
C ALA A 140 -45.46 -35.66 -52.79
N ASP A 141 -45.17 -36.93 -53.07
CA ASP A 141 -45.16 -37.54 -54.40
C ASP A 141 -46.22 -36.88 -55.28
N ASP A 142 -45.80 -36.24 -56.38
CA ASP A 142 -46.69 -35.41 -57.20
C ASP A 142 -47.96 -36.19 -57.60
N GLN A 143 -47.88 -37.53 -57.67
CA GLN A 143 -49.03 -38.42 -57.85
C GLN A 143 -50.02 -38.37 -56.68
N GLN A 144 -49.58 -38.40 -55.43
CA GLN A 144 -50.46 -38.32 -54.26
C GLN A 144 -51.11 -36.94 -54.12
N MET A 145 -50.37 -35.87 -54.43
CA MET A 145 -50.93 -34.51 -54.46
C MET A 145 -51.99 -34.38 -55.57
N THR A 146 -51.70 -34.95 -56.74
CA THR A 146 -52.64 -34.96 -57.88
C THR A 146 -53.87 -35.79 -57.58
N GLU A 147 -53.73 -36.96 -56.95
CA GLU A 147 -54.87 -37.78 -56.53
C GLU A 147 -55.73 -37.07 -55.48
N LEU A 148 -55.13 -36.38 -54.50
CA LEU A 148 -55.88 -35.67 -53.46
C LEU A 148 -56.60 -34.44 -54.02
N LEU A 149 -56.02 -33.74 -55.00
CA LEU A 149 -56.68 -32.66 -55.73
C LEU A 149 -57.76 -33.17 -56.69
N LEU A 150 -57.56 -34.34 -57.31
CA LEU A 150 -58.55 -34.97 -58.17
C LEU A 150 -59.74 -35.48 -57.34
N GLU A 151 -59.48 -36.01 -56.14
CA GLU A 151 -60.48 -36.44 -55.17
C GLU A 151 -61.30 -35.24 -54.64
N ASP A 152 -60.67 -34.11 -54.29
CA ASP A 152 -61.40 -32.89 -53.88
C ASP A 152 -62.19 -32.28 -55.05
N LEU A 153 -61.71 -32.41 -56.30
CA LEU A 153 -62.41 -31.92 -57.49
C LEU A 153 -63.64 -32.78 -57.85
N ILE A 154 -63.60 -34.08 -57.57
CA ILE A 154 -64.71 -35.02 -57.82
C ILE A 154 -65.69 -35.05 -56.65
N SER A 155 -65.26 -34.63 -55.46
CA SER A 155 -66.08 -34.57 -54.25
C SER A 155 -67.22 -33.56 -54.40
N SER A 156 -68.42 -33.95 -53.96
CA SER A 156 -69.64 -33.13 -54.04
C SER A 156 -69.60 -31.86 -53.18
N GLU A 157 -68.63 -31.74 -52.27
CA GLU A 157 -68.36 -30.54 -51.47
C GLU A 157 -66.85 -30.24 -51.45
N PRO A 158 -66.33 -29.51 -52.46
CA PRO A 158 -64.91 -29.16 -52.49
C PRO A 158 -64.61 -28.18 -51.35
N ARG A 159 -63.64 -28.54 -50.48
CA ARG A 159 -63.25 -27.68 -49.35
C ARG A 159 -62.12 -26.72 -49.69
N LEU A 160 -61.35 -27.01 -50.74
CA LEU A 160 -60.16 -26.22 -51.11
C LEU A 160 -60.41 -25.30 -52.31
N MET A 161 -61.53 -25.47 -53.04
CA MET A 161 -61.90 -24.62 -54.18
C MET A 161 -63.00 -23.60 -53.78
N PRO A 162 -62.93 -22.34 -54.22
CA PRO A 162 -64.03 -21.38 -54.06
C PRO A 162 -65.31 -21.90 -54.73
N PRO A 163 -66.52 -21.68 -54.15
CA PRO A 163 -67.76 -22.17 -54.73
C PRO A 163 -68.00 -21.54 -56.11
N ALA A 164 -68.10 -22.38 -57.14
CA ALA A 164 -68.25 -21.98 -58.55
C ALA A 164 -69.66 -21.46 -58.93
N ASN A 165 -70.51 -21.11 -57.95
CA ASN A 165 -71.76 -20.39 -58.22
C ASN A 165 -71.50 -18.89 -58.14
N THR A 166 -70.85 -18.35 -59.16
CA THR A 166 -70.93 -16.93 -59.48
C THR A 166 -71.89 -16.78 -60.66
N ASP A 167 -73.12 -16.36 -60.36
CA ASP A 167 -74.15 -15.97 -61.32
C ASP A 167 -73.60 -14.87 -62.26
N PRO A 168 -73.68 -15.01 -63.60
CA PRO A 168 -73.12 -14.03 -64.54
C PRO A 168 -73.86 -12.67 -64.58
N ASP A 169 -74.91 -12.46 -63.77
CA ASP A 169 -75.72 -11.23 -63.77
C ASP A 169 -75.51 -10.28 -62.57
N GLN A 170 -74.37 -10.35 -61.87
CA GLN A 170 -74.05 -9.33 -60.86
C GLN A 170 -73.35 -8.11 -61.50
N PRO A 171 -73.95 -6.91 -61.46
CA PRO A 171 -73.39 -5.73 -62.11
C PRO A 171 -72.01 -5.41 -61.53
N ARG A 172 -71.07 -5.12 -62.43
CA ARG A 172 -69.80 -4.47 -62.08
C ARG A 172 -70.09 -3.16 -61.36
N LEU A 173 -70.00 -3.18 -60.03
CA LEU A 173 -69.79 -1.94 -59.29
C LEU A 173 -68.30 -1.61 -59.36
N THR A 174 -67.95 -0.93 -60.45
CA THR A 174 -66.84 0.01 -60.44
C THR A 174 -67.17 1.05 -59.36
N ASP A 175 -66.45 1.03 -58.26
CA ASP A 175 -65.88 2.27 -57.76
C ASP A 175 -64.60 2.00 -56.96
N PHE A 176 -63.50 2.47 -57.53
CA PHE A 176 -62.26 2.73 -56.82
C PHE A 176 -62.49 3.93 -55.87
N PRO A 177 -61.57 4.21 -54.92
CA PRO A 177 -61.90 4.76 -53.62
C PRO A 177 -62.38 6.21 -53.69
N GLN A 178 -63.53 6.49 -53.08
CA GLN A 178 -63.90 7.84 -52.72
C GLN A 178 -62.91 8.35 -51.66
N LYS A 179 -62.07 9.27 -52.16
CA LYS A 179 -61.16 10.18 -51.46
C LYS A 179 -61.78 10.76 -50.16
N PRO A 180 -60.96 11.05 -49.12
CA PRO A 180 -61.42 11.53 -47.82
C PRO A 180 -62.24 12.82 -47.92
N ASP A 181 -63.35 12.86 -47.20
CA ASP A 181 -64.08 14.10 -46.91
C ASP A 181 -63.18 15.04 -46.12
N SER A 182 -62.63 16.03 -46.83
CA SER A 182 -62.11 17.26 -46.26
C SER A 182 -63.19 18.34 -46.42
N THR A 183 -64.09 18.43 -45.45
CA THR A 183 -64.90 19.64 -45.22
C THR A 183 -65.03 19.92 -43.72
N HIS A 184 -64.06 20.66 -43.21
CA HIS A 184 -64.38 21.78 -42.32
C HIS A 184 -63.49 22.97 -42.72
N PRO A 185 -64.03 23.97 -43.41
CA PRO A 185 -63.41 25.28 -43.50
C PRO A 185 -63.83 26.14 -42.29
N THR A 186 -62.83 26.76 -41.68
CA THR A 186 -62.83 28.15 -41.18
C THR A 186 -63.80 28.56 -40.06
N GLU A 187 -63.24 28.73 -38.85
CA GLU A 187 -63.30 29.94 -38.01
C GLU A 187 -62.04 29.87 -37.13
N ARG A 188 -60.95 30.64 -37.30
CA ARG A 188 -60.74 32.08 -37.08
C ARG A 188 -61.71 32.73 -36.07
N ASN A 189 -61.34 32.75 -34.79
CA ASN A 189 -61.00 34.00 -34.08
C ASN A 189 -60.76 33.77 -32.57
N THR A 190 -59.74 34.46 -32.07
CA THR A 190 -59.49 34.95 -30.70
C THR A 190 -59.43 33.95 -29.55
#